data_AF-A0A1F7VBH7-F1
#
_entry.id   AF-A0A1F7VBH7-F1
#
_cell.length_a   1.000
_cell.length_b   1.000
_cell.length_c   1.000
_cell.angle_alpha   90.00
_cell.angle_beta   90.00
_cell.angle_gamma   90.00
#
_symmetry.space_group_name_H-M   'P 1'
#
loop_
_entity.id
_entity.type
_entity.pdbx_description
1 polymer ?
#
loop_
_entity_poly.entity_id
_entity_poly.type
_entity_poly.pdbx_seq_one_letter_code
_entity_poly.pdbx_strand_id
1 'polypeptide(L)'
;MEVFNYSAKDGSEENKVSIPVRFTAVEAETVKVFFSNSAKDPAALNCSKTYAVERRVPQTVAVARAAVEELLSGPTTAERNVGYFTSINEGVKIQRLTIKNGMAEIDFDATIEQALGGSCRVAAIRSQITETLKQFPTVKKVVISVNGRVADALQP
;
A
#
# COMPACT_ATOMS: atom_id res chain seq x y z
N MET A 1 -6.72 0.39 28.96
CA MET A 1 -8.14 0.79 28.93
C MET A 1 -8.53 1.02 30.37
N GLU A 2 -9.07 2.19 30.67
CA GLU A 2 -9.49 2.55 32.02
C GLU A 2 -11.02 2.51 32.06
N VAL A 3 -11.57 1.77 33.02
CA VAL A 3 -13.01 1.77 33.31
C VAL A 3 -13.17 2.25 34.74
N PHE A 4 -14.00 3.26 34.93
CA PHE A 4 -14.36 3.79 36.24
C PHE A 4 -15.85 4.12 36.27
N ASN A 5 -16.42 4.12 37.47
CA ASN A 5 -17.76 4.61 37.75
C ASN A 5 -17.66 5.92 38.53
N TYR A 6 -18.61 6.84 38.35
CA TYR A 6 -18.68 8.06 39.15
C TYR A 6 -19.71 7.89 40.28
N SER A 7 -19.35 8.34 41.49
CA SER A 7 -20.26 8.41 42.64
C SER A 7 -21.42 9.37 42.35
N ALA A 8 -22.66 8.89 42.48
CA ALA A 8 -23.86 9.70 42.26
C ALA A 8 -24.10 10.77 43.34
N LYS A 9 -23.30 10.78 44.43
CA LYS A 9 -23.45 11.73 45.54
C LYS A 9 -22.54 12.95 45.42
N ASP A 10 -21.32 12.78 44.92
CA ASP A 10 -20.30 13.83 44.91
C ASP A 10 -19.43 13.87 43.64
N GLY A 11 -19.69 12.99 42.66
CA GLY A 11 -18.98 12.96 41.38
C GLY A 11 -17.54 12.44 41.46
N SER A 12 -17.12 11.88 42.60
CA SER A 12 -15.80 11.29 42.76
C SER A 12 -15.66 9.99 41.95
N GLU A 13 -14.46 9.71 41.46
CA GLU A 13 -14.14 8.47 40.74
C GLU A 13 -14.07 7.29 41.73
N GLU A 14 -14.97 6.32 41.58
CA GLU A 14 -14.99 5.10 42.36
C GLU A 14 -14.69 3.87 41.46
N ASN A 15 -13.99 2.88 42.02
CA ASN A 15 -13.69 1.61 41.35
C ASN A 15 -12.92 1.75 40.02
N LYS A 16 -11.83 2.52 40.00
CA LYS A 16 -10.92 2.59 38.86
C LYS A 16 -10.22 1.24 38.65
N VAL A 17 -10.62 0.52 37.61
CA VAL A 17 -9.91 -0.68 37.14
C VAL A 17 -9.00 -0.28 36.00
N SER A 18 -7.68 -0.30 36.25
CA SER A 18 -6.68 -0.12 35.20
C SER A 18 -6.26 -1.48 34.67
N ILE A 19 -6.68 -1.79 33.45
CA ILE A 19 -6.18 -2.96 32.72
C ILE A 19 -4.99 -2.48 31.89
N PRO A 20 -3.74 -2.85 32.25
CA PRO A 20 -2.58 -2.52 31.44
C PRO A 20 -2.70 -3.26 30.11
N VAL A 21 -2.98 -2.51 29.04
CA VAL A 21 -2.96 -3.05 27.68
C VAL A 21 -1.49 -3.22 27.32
N ARG A 22 -1.01 -4.46 27.40
CA ARG A 22 0.32 -4.82 26.93
C ARG A 22 0.26 -4.98 25.41
N PHE A 23 0.63 -3.93 24.69
CA PHE A 23 0.91 -4.06 23.27
C PHE A 23 2.22 -4.83 23.13
N THR A 24 2.15 -6.09 22.71
CA THR A 24 3.34 -6.85 22.36
C THR A 24 4.03 -6.11 21.20
N ALA A 25 5.28 -5.69 21.37
CA ALA A 25 6.03 -5.07 20.29
C ALA A 25 6.23 -6.11 19.18
N VAL A 26 5.49 -5.97 18.09
CA VAL A 26 5.68 -6.80 16.90
C VAL A 26 6.93 -6.28 16.20
N GLU A 27 7.91 -7.16 15.97
CA GLU A 27 9.08 -6.81 15.17
C GLU A 27 8.61 -6.35 13.79
N ALA A 28 9.10 -5.19 13.37
CA ALA A 28 8.65 -4.52 12.16
C ALA A 28 9.85 -4.11 11.33
N GLU A 29 9.70 -4.20 10.02
CA GLU A 29 10.67 -3.73 9.04
C GLU A 29 10.12 -2.54 8.25
N THR A 30 11.04 -1.77 7.65
CA THR A 30 10.67 -0.62 6.83
C THR A 30 10.73 -1.01 5.37
N VAL A 31 9.62 -0.81 4.66
CA VAL A 31 9.50 -0.97 3.21
C VAL A 31 9.15 0.37 2.58
N LYS A 32 9.34 0.49 1.27
CA LYS A 32 8.95 1.65 0.48
C LYS A 32 7.73 1.30 -0.37
N VAL A 33 6.79 2.24 -0.45
CA VAL A 33 5.71 2.23 -1.43
C VAL A 33 5.89 3.42 -2.35
N PHE A 34 5.56 3.25 -3.63
CA PHE A 34 5.84 4.25 -4.64
C PHE A 34 4.54 4.82 -5.18
N PHE A 35 4.39 6.14 -5.09
CA PHE A 35 3.21 6.88 -5.53
C PHE A 35 3.59 7.98 -6.54
N SER A 36 2.61 8.52 -7.26
CA SER A 36 2.79 9.75 -8.02
C SER A 36 2.81 10.96 -7.06
N ASN A 37 3.39 12.08 -7.48
CA ASN A 37 3.42 13.29 -6.65
C ASN A 37 3.31 14.58 -7.49
N SER A 38 2.26 15.38 -7.26
CA SER A 38 1.97 16.60 -8.02
C SER A 38 2.84 17.79 -7.62
N ALA A 39 3.33 17.84 -6.37
CA ALA A 39 4.21 18.90 -5.90
C ALA A 39 5.65 18.73 -6.43
N LYS A 40 6.12 17.49 -6.53
CA LYS A 40 7.46 17.14 -7.03
C LYS A 40 7.51 17.00 -8.56
N ASP A 41 6.37 16.78 -9.21
CA ASP A 41 6.25 16.64 -10.67
C ASP A 41 5.06 17.43 -11.26
N PRO A 42 5.03 18.77 -11.12
CA PRO A 42 3.87 19.57 -11.50
C PRO A 42 3.55 19.52 -13.00
N ALA A 43 4.54 19.24 -13.85
CA ALA A 43 4.35 19.12 -15.29
C ALA A 43 3.82 17.75 -15.73
N ALA A 44 3.97 16.71 -14.89
CA ALA A 44 3.51 15.33 -15.12
C ALA A 44 3.79 14.75 -16.54
N LEU A 45 4.89 15.17 -17.18
CA LEU A 45 5.22 14.77 -18.55
C LEU A 45 5.58 13.29 -18.68
N ASN A 46 6.05 12.68 -17.59
CA ASN A 46 6.34 11.25 -17.51
C ASN A 46 5.41 10.59 -16.49
N CYS A 47 4.34 9.99 -16.98
CA CYS A 47 3.33 9.31 -16.16
C CYS A 47 3.89 8.13 -15.35
N SER A 48 5.05 7.59 -15.71
CA SER A 48 5.69 6.49 -14.98
C SER A 48 6.56 6.97 -13.80
N LYS A 49 6.72 8.27 -13.61
CA LYS A 49 7.56 8.80 -12.53
C LYS A 49 6.87 8.63 -11.17
N THR A 50 7.58 8.01 -10.25
CA THR A 50 7.08 7.72 -8.90
C THR A 50 8.07 8.17 -7.82
N TYR A 51 7.55 8.33 -6.61
CA TYR A 51 8.29 8.80 -5.45
C TYR A 51 8.00 7.88 -4.27
N ALA A 52 9.05 7.49 -3.55
CA ALA A 52 8.95 6.57 -2.43
C ALA A 52 8.39 7.26 -1.18
N VAL A 53 7.58 6.52 -0.45
CA VAL A 53 7.21 6.79 0.95
C VAL A 53 7.49 5.54 1.77
N GLU A 54 8.00 5.73 2.97
CA GLU A 54 8.31 4.62 3.87
C GLU A 54 7.05 4.12 4.60
N ARG A 55 6.99 2.82 4.84
CA ARG A 55 5.94 2.10 5.56
C ARG A 55 6.58 1.14 6.54
N ARG A 56 5.97 1.01 7.72
CA ARG A 56 6.34 -0.02 8.68
C ARG A 56 5.39 -1.18 8.53
N VAL A 57 5.93 -2.34 8.19
CA VAL A 57 5.17 -3.59 8.10
C VAL A 57 5.68 -4.57 9.15
N PRO A 58 4.81 -5.42 9.73
CA PRO A 58 5.26 -6.53 10.56
C PRO A 58 6.28 -7.38 9.79
N GLN A 59 7.35 -7.83 10.46
CA GLN A 59 8.30 -8.74 9.84
C GLN A 59 7.59 -10.00 9.36
N THR A 60 7.82 -10.37 8.10
CA THR A 60 7.16 -11.53 7.49
C THR A 60 7.98 -12.07 6.33
N VAL A 61 7.89 -13.38 6.10
CA VAL A 61 8.44 -14.02 4.90
C VAL A 61 7.77 -13.50 3.61
N ALA A 62 6.57 -12.92 3.73
CA ALA A 62 5.80 -12.35 2.63
C ALA A 62 5.97 -10.83 2.48
N VAL A 63 7.16 -10.27 2.79
CA VAL A 63 7.40 -8.82 2.83
C VAL A 63 7.01 -8.10 1.54
N ALA A 64 7.23 -8.73 0.38
CA ALA A 64 6.82 -8.16 -0.91
C ALA A 64 5.30 -8.04 -1.05
N ARG A 65 4.53 -8.98 -0.50
CA ARG A 65 3.07 -8.91 -0.46
C ARG A 65 2.63 -7.77 0.45
N ALA A 66 3.19 -7.68 1.65
CA ALA A 66 2.88 -6.63 2.62
C ALA A 66 3.16 -5.23 2.03
N ALA A 67 4.28 -5.04 1.32
CA ALA A 67 4.59 -3.78 0.66
C ALA A 67 3.55 -3.39 -0.42
N VAL A 68 3.05 -4.35 -1.20
CA VAL A 68 2.00 -4.05 -2.19
C VAL A 68 0.65 -3.81 -1.51
N GLU A 69 0.32 -4.50 -0.43
CA GLU A 69 -0.91 -4.23 0.35
C GLU A 69 -0.90 -2.81 0.95
N GLU A 70 0.26 -2.33 1.42
CA GLU A 70 0.44 -0.94 1.82
C GLU A 70 0.30 0.05 0.65
N LEU A 71 0.78 -0.31 -0.54
CA LEU A 71 0.58 0.49 -1.76
C LEU A 71 -0.91 0.59 -2.12
N LEU A 72 -1.65 -0.52 -2.06
CA LEU A 72 -3.08 -0.59 -2.37
C LEU A 72 -3.95 0.16 -1.35
N SER A 73 -3.46 0.30 -0.10
CA SER A 73 -4.09 1.16 0.91
C SER A 73 -4.01 2.65 0.57
N GLY A 74 -3.13 3.00 -0.38
CA GLY A 74 -2.99 4.35 -0.91
C GLY A 74 -2.22 5.30 0.01
N PRO A 75 -2.05 6.56 -0.42
CA PRO A 75 -1.39 7.57 0.40
C PRO A 75 -2.20 7.91 1.65
N THR A 76 -1.52 8.26 2.74
CA THR A 76 -2.18 8.79 3.93
C THR A 76 -2.69 10.22 3.70
N THR A 77 -3.54 10.73 4.60
CA THR A 77 -3.99 12.13 4.51
C THR A 77 -2.83 13.12 4.58
N ALA A 78 -1.82 12.87 5.42
CA ALA A 78 -0.63 13.71 5.50
C ALA A 78 0.17 13.70 4.19
N GLU A 79 0.29 12.54 3.53
CA GLU A 79 0.98 12.41 2.25
C GLU A 79 0.23 13.12 1.12
N ARG A 80 -1.11 13.00 1.08
CA ARG A 80 -1.95 13.75 0.13
C ARG A 80 -1.74 15.26 0.27
N ASN A 81 -1.63 15.77 1.51
CA ASN A 81 -1.40 17.19 1.77
C ASN A 81 -0.05 17.70 1.21
N VAL A 82 0.92 16.81 0.99
CA VAL A 82 2.21 17.13 0.35
C VAL A 82 2.30 16.61 -1.09
N GLY A 83 1.14 16.39 -1.72
CA GLY A 83 1.00 16.15 -3.15
C GLY A 83 1.08 14.69 -3.59
N TYR A 84 1.21 13.70 -2.69
CA TYR A 84 1.18 12.30 -3.10
C TYR A 84 -0.22 11.84 -3.48
N PHE A 85 -0.32 11.07 -4.56
CA PHE A 85 -1.58 10.47 -5.02
C PHE A 85 -1.32 9.11 -5.68
N THR A 86 -2.36 8.29 -5.76
CA THR A 86 -2.34 7.00 -6.47
C THR A 86 -3.27 7.03 -7.67
N SER A 87 -2.96 6.23 -8.69
CA SER A 87 -3.84 6.00 -9.84
C SER A 87 -4.57 4.66 -9.76
N ILE A 88 -4.19 3.82 -8.79
CA ILE A 88 -4.75 2.50 -8.52
C ILE A 88 -6.14 2.67 -7.91
N ASN A 89 -7.09 1.86 -8.38
CA ASN A 89 -8.45 1.88 -7.84
C ASN A 89 -8.47 1.42 -6.38
N GLU A 90 -9.38 2.01 -5.60
CA GLU A 90 -9.66 1.52 -4.25
C GLU A 90 -10.29 0.12 -4.31
N GLY A 91 -10.01 -0.70 -3.30
CA GLY A 91 -10.59 -2.04 -3.17
C GLY A 91 -9.98 -3.13 -4.06
N VAL A 92 -8.92 -2.81 -4.84
CA VAL A 92 -8.13 -3.80 -5.59
C VAL A 92 -7.57 -4.87 -4.64
N LYS A 93 -7.58 -6.12 -5.09
CA LYS A 93 -7.11 -7.26 -4.29
C LYS A 93 -6.00 -8.01 -5.01
N ILE A 94 -4.98 -8.41 -4.24
CA ILE A 94 -3.94 -9.35 -4.71
C ILE A 94 -4.51 -10.77 -4.61
N GLN A 95 -4.76 -11.37 -5.77
CA GLN A 95 -5.16 -12.78 -5.87
C GLN A 95 -3.96 -13.70 -5.68
N ARG A 96 -2.82 -13.36 -6.27
CA ARG A 96 -1.58 -14.14 -6.15
C ARG A 96 -0.35 -13.25 -6.27
N LEU A 97 0.69 -13.59 -5.51
CA LEU A 97 2.03 -13.05 -5.70
C LEU A 97 3.04 -14.19 -5.55
N THR A 98 3.92 -14.36 -6.53
CA THR A 98 4.99 -15.35 -6.50
C THR A 98 6.28 -14.74 -7.01
N ILE A 99 7.38 -14.99 -6.33
CA ILE A 99 8.71 -14.55 -6.75
C ILE A 99 9.56 -15.78 -6.99
N LYS A 100 9.99 -15.99 -8.25
CA LYS A 100 10.83 -17.11 -8.66
C LYS A 100 11.86 -16.63 -9.69
N ASN A 101 13.11 -17.05 -9.56
CA ASN A 101 14.19 -16.71 -10.49
C ASN A 101 14.30 -15.19 -10.81
N GLY A 102 14.09 -14.37 -9.78
CA GLY A 102 14.10 -12.90 -9.87
C GLY A 102 12.95 -12.27 -10.64
N MET A 103 11.89 -13.01 -10.92
CA MET A 103 10.66 -12.52 -11.52
C MET A 103 9.53 -12.55 -10.48
N ALA A 104 8.93 -11.39 -10.22
CA ALA A 104 7.71 -11.26 -9.44
C ALA A 104 6.49 -11.34 -10.38
N GLU A 105 5.70 -12.39 -10.24
CA GLU A 105 4.41 -12.57 -10.91
C GLU A 105 3.31 -12.17 -9.93
N ILE A 106 2.62 -11.07 -10.20
CA ILE A 106 1.54 -10.54 -9.36
C ILE A 106 0.22 -10.54 -10.14
N ASP A 107 -0.81 -11.11 -9.54
CA ASP A 107 -2.16 -11.20 -10.09
C ASP A 107 -3.13 -10.39 -9.22
N PHE A 108 -3.88 -9.50 -9.86
CA PHE A 108 -4.94 -8.71 -9.23
C PHE A 108 -6.31 -9.15 -9.71
N ASP A 109 -7.35 -8.76 -8.97
CA ASP A 109 -8.73 -8.89 -9.41
C ASP A 109 -9.10 -7.84 -10.48
N ALA A 110 -10.25 -8.02 -11.14
CA ALA A 110 -10.73 -7.12 -12.19
C ALA A 110 -10.94 -5.67 -11.71
N THR A 111 -11.01 -5.43 -10.41
CA THR A 111 -11.14 -4.10 -9.80
C THR A 111 -10.04 -3.15 -10.27
N ILE A 112 -8.82 -3.65 -10.52
CA ILE A 112 -7.72 -2.82 -11.00
C ILE A 112 -7.97 -2.26 -12.41
N GLU A 113 -8.85 -2.91 -13.18
CA GLU A 113 -9.18 -2.54 -14.57
C GLU A 113 -10.43 -1.67 -14.70
N GLN A 114 -11.18 -1.48 -13.62
CA GLN A 114 -12.42 -0.70 -13.65
C GLN A 114 -12.15 0.77 -13.98
N ALA A 115 -12.91 1.32 -14.93
CA ALA A 115 -12.76 2.71 -15.38
C ALA A 115 -11.31 3.08 -15.74
N LEU A 116 -10.50 2.12 -16.20
CA LEU A 116 -9.20 2.43 -16.77
C LEU A 116 -9.40 3.17 -18.09
N GLY A 117 -8.95 4.42 -18.11
CA GLY A 117 -8.91 5.24 -19.32
C GLY A 117 -7.57 5.96 -19.41
N GLY A 118 -7.00 5.97 -20.60
CA GLY A 118 -5.78 6.72 -20.93
C GLY A 118 -4.48 5.98 -20.60
N SER A 119 -3.59 5.95 -21.60
CA SER A 119 -2.25 5.34 -21.50
C SER A 119 -1.41 5.87 -20.33
N CYS A 120 -1.58 7.14 -19.97
CA CYS A 120 -0.89 7.77 -18.85
C CYS A 120 -1.27 7.12 -17.50
N ARG A 121 -2.58 6.90 -17.27
CA ARG A 121 -3.06 6.28 -16.03
C ARG A 121 -2.57 4.83 -15.91
N VAL A 122 -2.61 4.10 -17.02
CA VAL A 122 -2.10 2.73 -17.12
C VAL A 122 -0.60 2.69 -16.79
N ALA A 123 0.19 3.59 -17.38
CA ALA A 123 1.62 3.70 -17.10
C ALA A 123 1.90 4.01 -15.62
N ALA A 124 1.14 4.92 -15.02
CA ALA A 124 1.27 5.28 -13.61
C ALA A 124 0.94 4.11 -12.66
N ILE A 125 -0.12 3.33 -12.94
CA ILE A 125 -0.45 2.15 -12.14
C ILE A 125 0.68 1.12 -12.21
N ARG A 126 1.14 0.82 -13.44
CA ARG A 126 2.22 -0.14 -13.67
C ARG A 126 3.50 0.27 -12.95
N SER A 127 3.89 1.54 -13.01
CA SER A 127 5.13 2.01 -12.37
C SER A 127 5.05 1.93 -10.85
N GLN A 128 3.92 2.33 -10.23
CA GLN A 128 3.72 2.25 -8.78
C GLN A 128 3.90 0.82 -8.26
N ILE A 129 3.28 -0.16 -8.94
CA ILE A 129 3.41 -1.59 -8.59
C ILE A 129 4.85 -2.08 -8.85
N THR A 130 5.41 -1.74 -10.01
CA THR A 130 6.72 -2.23 -10.45
C THR A 130 7.84 -1.72 -9.54
N GLU A 131 7.87 -0.43 -9.24
CA GLU A 131 8.91 0.17 -8.37
C GLU A 131 8.77 -0.31 -6.92
N THR A 132 7.55 -0.50 -6.44
CA THR A 132 7.30 -1.10 -5.12
C THR A 132 7.84 -2.54 -5.04
N LEU A 133 7.69 -3.36 -6.08
CA LEU A 133 8.23 -4.73 -6.08
C LEU A 133 9.74 -4.76 -6.36
N LYS A 134 10.27 -3.86 -7.19
CA LYS A 134 11.70 -3.79 -7.53
C LYS A 134 12.58 -3.17 -6.44
N GLN A 135 11.99 -2.63 -5.37
CA GLN A 135 12.74 -2.25 -4.18
C GLN A 135 13.52 -3.44 -3.59
N PHE A 136 13.00 -4.66 -3.76
CA PHE A 136 13.64 -5.87 -3.28
C PHE A 136 14.72 -6.30 -4.27
N PRO A 137 16.01 -6.38 -3.86
CA PRO A 137 17.12 -6.63 -4.79
C PRO A 137 17.01 -7.94 -5.57
N THR A 138 16.27 -8.91 -5.05
CA THR A 138 16.01 -10.19 -5.71
C THR A 138 15.03 -10.07 -6.88
N VAL A 139 14.18 -9.04 -6.93
CA VAL A 139 13.21 -8.81 -8.00
C VAL A 139 13.85 -7.98 -9.13
N LYS A 140 14.03 -8.62 -10.28
CA LYS A 140 14.57 -8.00 -11.50
C LYS A 140 13.50 -7.65 -12.52
N LYS A 141 12.45 -8.48 -12.58
CA LYS A 141 11.31 -8.32 -13.50
C LYS A 141 10.00 -8.43 -12.74
N VAL A 142 9.01 -7.67 -13.17
CA VAL A 142 7.63 -7.73 -12.67
C VAL A 142 6.71 -8.08 -13.83
N VAL A 143 5.84 -9.06 -13.62
CA VAL A 143 4.77 -9.45 -14.54
C VAL A 143 3.46 -9.25 -13.80
N ILE A 144 2.60 -8.40 -14.36
CA ILE A 144 1.28 -8.10 -13.80
C ILE A 144 0.24 -8.86 -14.61
N SER A 145 -0.70 -9.50 -13.92
CA SER A 145 -1.87 -10.14 -14.52
C SER A 145 -3.16 -9.71 -13.82
N VAL A 146 -4.28 -9.87 -14.53
CA VAL A 146 -5.63 -9.61 -14.00
C VAL A 146 -6.51 -10.82 -14.25
N ASN A 147 -6.99 -11.44 -13.18
CA ASN A 147 -7.71 -12.72 -13.24
C ASN A 147 -6.95 -13.78 -14.07
N GLY A 148 -5.63 -13.88 -13.88
CA GLY A 148 -4.75 -14.80 -14.59
C GLY A 148 -4.40 -14.40 -16.03
N ARG A 149 -4.97 -13.32 -16.58
CA ARG A 149 -4.64 -12.83 -17.93
C ARG A 149 -3.43 -11.91 -17.88
N VAL A 150 -2.38 -12.20 -18.63
CA VAL A 150 -1.16 -11.38 -18.71
C VAL A 150 -1.18 -10.43 -19.91
N ALA A 151 -1.62 -10.92 -21.09
CA ALA A 151 -1.48 -10.20 -22.35
C ALA A 151 -2.15 -8.82 -22.28
N ASP A 152 -3.40 -8.78 -21.83
CA ASP A 152 -4.22 -7.56 -21.85
C ASP A 152 -4.18 -6.77 -20.53
N ALA A 153 -3.47 -7.29 -19.52
CA ALA A 153 -3.42 -6.68 -18.20
C ALA A 153 -2.73 -5.33 -18.25
N LEU A 154 -3.47 -4.28 -17.90
CA LEU A 154 -2.98 -2.90 -17.89
C LEU A 154 -2.31 -2.54 -19.23
N GLN A 155 -3.00 -2.79 -20.34
CA GLN A 155 -2.64 -2.26 -21.66
C GLN A 155 -3.13 -0.80 -21.82
N PRO A 156 -2.38 0.06 -22.52
CA PRO A 156 -2.83 1.38 -22.95
C PRO A 156 -4.10 1.35 -23.81
#